data_AF-A0A521SRF7-F1
#
_entry.id   AF-A0A521SRF7-F1
#
_cell.length_a   1.000
_cell.length_b   1.000
_cell.length_c   1.000
_cell.angle_alpha   90.00
_cell.angle_beta   90.00
_cell.angle_gamma   90.00
#
_symmetry.space_group_name_H-M   'P 1'
#
loop_
_entity.id
_entity.type
_entity.pdbx_description
1 polymer ?
#
loop_
_entity_poly.entity_id
_entity_poly.type
_entity_poly.pdbx_seq_one_letter_code
_entity_poly.pdbx_strand_id
1 'polypeptide(L)'
;MRQLMNQGSTHSKPITLFLAGDVMTGRGVDQILPHPSDPHLYESYIKSAVGYVELAEEVNGPIPKPVGYSYLWGEALEILGRRAPDVRIINLETAVTTSNAWEEKGINYRMHPENIPCLTAAKIDCAVLANNHLLDWGEAGLVETLEALRKADIKTAGAGRTLDEAQAPAIFEVPGRGRVIVFGFGSESSGIPWTWAATKEKAGVDLLEDLSERTVRQIAGRVQSTKRPGDIVVASIHWGGNWGYDIPRDQIRFAHQLIDEAAVDVIHGHSSHHAKGIEVYREKPILYGCGDFLTDYEGIEGYETFRDDLALIYLAKIDPSSGKLVRFEMVPFQMKRFRLYRASEEDARWLEEMFNREGHPFGTWVELKEDLSLALRWKGQGTQR
;
A
#
# COMPACT_ATOMS: atom_id res chain seq x y z
N MET A 1 -2.26 35.81 45.40
CA MET A 1 -1.37 34.92 44.61
C MET A 1 -2.23 33.98 43.77
N ARG A 2 -2.55 34.38 42.53
CA ARG A 2 -3.18 33.48 41.54
C ARG A 2 -2.05 32.86 40.73
N GLN A 3 -1.73 31.59 41.00
CA GLN A 3 -0.91 30.80 40.08
C GLN A 3 -1.75 30.53 38.84
N LEU A 4 -1.42 31.21 37.75
CA LEU A 4 -1.84 30.85 36.41
C LEU A 4 -1.26 29.46 36.11
N MET A 5 -2.12 28.45 36.10
CA MET A 5 -1.81 27.19 35.44
C MET A 5 -1.68 27.49 33.95
N ASN A 6 -0.44 27.61 33.50
CA ASN A 6 -0.10 27.61 32.10
C ASN A 6 -0.32 26.17 31.59
N GLN A 7 -1.57 25.83 31.22
CA GLN A 7 -1.82 24.69 30.36
C GLN A 7 -1.31 25.07 28.97
N GLY A 8 0.01 24.95 28.79
CA GLY A 8 0.59 24.94 27.46
C GLY A 8 -0.01 23.73 26.74
N SER A 9 -0.85 23.99 25.74
CA SER A 9 -1.27 22.97 24.79
C SER A 9 -0.02 22.38 24.17
N THR A 10 0.40 21.20 24.64
CA THR A 10 1.46 20.43 24.00
C THR A 10 0.86 19.82 22.74
N HIS A 11 0.72 20.61 21.68
CA HIS A 11 0.44 20.05 20.36
C HIS A 11 1.62 19.15 20.00
N SER A 12 1.42 17.84 20.10
CA SER A 12 2.35 16.83 19.62
C SER A 12 2.67 17.12 18.16
N LYS A 13 3.95 17.13 17.81
CA LYS A 13 4.38 17.32 16.42
C LYS A 13 3.68 16.27 15.53
N PRO A 14 3.20 16.65 14.32
CA PRO A 14 2.57 15.69 13.42
C PRO A 14 3.47 14.50 13.08
N ILE A 15 2.85 13.38 12.74
CA ILE A 15 3.48 12.15 12.29
C ILE A 15 3.32 12.06 10.78
N THR A 16 4.40 11.78 10.06
CA THR A 16 4.41 11.61 8.60
C THR A 16 4.44 10.13 8.26
N LEU A 17 3.39 9.65 7.61
CA LEU A 17 3.32 8.30 7.06
C LEU A 17 3.83 8.32 5.62
N PHE A 18 4.65 7.32 5.28
CA PHE A 18 4.87 6.91 3.89
C PHE A 18 3.90 5.79 3.58
N LEU A 19 3.13 5.98 2.53
CA LEU A 19 2.30 4.98 1.88
C LEU A 19 2.73 4.88 0.41
N ALA A 20 2.49 3.74 -0.19
CA ALA A 20 2.74 3.48 -1.60
C ALA A 20 1.65 2.56 -2.17
N GLY A 21 1.66 2.42 -3.49
CA GLY A 21 0.93 1.35 -4.17
C GLY A 21 1.43 -0.05 -3.85
N ASP A 22 0.93 -1.00 -4.64
CA ASP A 22 1.24 -2.41 -4.52
C ASP A 22 2.73 -2.67 -4.81
N VAL A 23 3.40 -3.36 -3.89
CA VAL A 23 4.79 -3.78 -4.04
C VAL A 23 4.79 -5.25 -4.43
N MET A 24 4.95 -5.49 -5.72
CA MET A 24 5.03 -6.80 -6.34
C MET A 24 6.49 -7.08 -6.72
N THR A 25 7.10 -8.00 -5.99
CA THR A 25 8.54 -8.33 -6.12
C THR A 25 8.78 -9.71 -6.70
N GLY A 26 7.71 -10.42 -7.09
CA GLY A 26 7.79 -11.73 -7.69
C GLY A 26 7.97 -11.72 -9.20
N ARG A 27 7.87 -12.90 -9.82
CA ARG A 27 7.94 -13.09 -11.28
C ARG A 27 9.15 -12.36 -11.90
N GLY A 28 8.98 -11.45 -12.85
CA GLY A 28 10.08 -10.79 -13.56
C GLY A 28 11.02 -10.04 -12.62
N VAL A 29 10.49 -9.40 -11.58
CA VAL A 29 11.31 -8.68 -10.57
C VAL A 29 12.21 -9.64 -9.80
N ASP A 30 11.69 -10.79 -9.35
CA ASP A 30 12.48 -11.81 -8.65
C ASP A 30 13.62 -12.36 -9.51
N GLN A 31 13.39 -12.49 -10.83
CA GLN A 31 14.37 -13.01 -11.78
C GLN A 31 15.60 -12.12 -11.99
N ILE A 32 15.50 -10.82 -11.70
CA ILE A 32 16.66 -9.91 -11.80
C ILE A 32 17.40 -9.75 -10.46
N LEU A 33 16.86 -10.26 -9.36
CA LEU A 33 17.48 -10.18 -8.03
C LEU A 33 18.54 -11.29 -7.84
N PRO A 34 19.41 -11.20 -6.80
CA PRO A 34 20.52 -12.13 -6.62
C PRO A 34 20.15 -13.61 -6.39
N HIS A 35 18.96 -13.88 -5.84
CA HIS A 35 18.53 -15.24 -5.51
C HIS A 35 17.17 -15.55 -6.16
N PRO A 36 17.07 -15.65 -7.50
CA PRO A 36 15.78 -15.86 -8.15
C PRO A 36 15.22 -17.25 -7.84
N SER A 37 13.89 -17.32 -7.68
CA SER A 37 13.14 -18.58 -7.63
C SER A 37 13.18 -19.28 -8.99
N ASP A 38 12.78 -20.56 -9.03
CA ASP A 38 12.49 -21.24 -10.29
C ASP A 38 11.54 -20.38 -11.14
N PRO A 39 11.91 -20.02 -12.39
CA PRO A 39 11.13 -19.13 -13.22
C PRO A 39 9.83 -19.76 -13.72
N HIS A 40 9.59 -21.06 -13.53
CA HIS A 40 8.38 -21.72 -14.02
C HIS A 40 7.10 -21.02 -13.51
N LEU A 41 6.20 -20.71 -14.45
CA LEU A 41 4.89 -20.11 -14.19
C LEU A 41 3.76 -21.03 -14.65
N TYR A 42 2.65 -20.98 -13.92
CA TYR A 42 1.43 -21.74 -14.17
C TYR A 42 0.38 -20.97 -15.00
N GLU A 43 0.72 -19.75 -15.44
CA GLU A 43 -0.16 -18.86 -16.20
C GLU A 43 -0.45 -19.41 -17.61
N SER A 44 -1.57 -19.04 -18.23
CA SER A 44 -1.96 -19.60 -19.52
C SER A 44 -1.11 -19.09 -20.70
N TYR A 45 -0.54 -17.89 -20.61
CA TYR A 45 0.11 -17.17 -21.71
C TYR A 45 1.64 -17.09 -21.59
N ILE A 46 2.21 -16.88 -20.40
CA ILE A 46 3.66 -16.90 -20.15
C ILE A 46 3.98 -18.06 -19.20
N LYS A 47 4.95 -18.90 -19.58
CA LYS A 47 5.35 -20.10 -18.83
C LYS A 47 6.64 -19.95 -18.03
N SER A 48 7.31 -18.80 -18.18
CA SER A 48 8.57 -18.49 -17.52
C SER A 48 8.59 -17.03 -17.10
N ALA A 49 8.91 -16.75 -15.84
CA ALA A 49 9.08 -15.41 -15.29
C ALA A 49 10.18 -14.61 -16.01
N VAL A 50 11.12 -15.27 -16.69
CA VAL A 50 12.10 -14.62 -17.57
C VAL A 50 11.42 -13.88 -18.73
N GLY A 51 10.26 -14.35 -19.19
CA GLY A 51 9.49 -13.69 -20.24
C GLY A 51 9.06 -12.27 -19.87
N TYR A 52 8.79 -12.00 -18.59
CA TYR A 52 8.51 -10.63 -18.12
C TYR A 52 9.75 -9.74 -18.16
N VAL A 53 10.94 -10.30 -17.89
CA VAL A 53 12.20 -9.57 -18.08
C VAL A 53 12.40 -9.24 -19.55
N GLU A 54 12.11 -10.17 -20.45
CA GLU A 54 12.23 -9.98 -21.90
C GLU A 54 11.27 -8.90 -22.42
N LEU A 55 10.01 -8.89 -21.97
CA LEU A 55 9.04 -7.84 -22.29
C LEU A 55 9.52 -6.45 -21.83
N ALA A 56 10.03 -6.36 -20.60
CA ALA A 56 10.58 -5.12 -20.08
C ALA A 56 11.83 -4.67 -20.86
N GLU A 57 12.71 -5.60 -21.22
CA GLU A 57 13.92 -5.34 -22.02
C GLU A 57 13.58 -4.87 -23.46
N GLU A 58 12.48 -5.35 -24.04
CA GLU A 58 12.02 -4.94 -25.37
C GLU A 58 11.64 -3.46 -25.41
N VAL A 59 10.92 -2.97 -24.40
CA VAL A 59 10.43 -1.58 -24.36
C VAL A 59 11.44 -0.60 -23.73
N ASN A 60 12.25 -1.06 -22.77
CA ASN A 60 13.12 -0.17 -21.99
C ASN A 60 14.62 -0.44 -22.18
N GLY A 61 15.00 -1.48 -22.94
CA GLY A 61 16.39 -1.90 -23.13
C GLY A 61 16.91 -2.78 -21.98
N PRO A 62 18.17 -3.25 -22.06
CA PRO A 62 18.69 -4.32 -21.22
C PRO A 62 18.67 -4.01 -19.71
N ILE A 63 18.32 -5.01 -18.91
CA ILE A 63 18.29 -4.95 -17.45
C ILE A 63 19.49 -5.74 -16.91
N PRO A 64 20.36 -5.14 -16.07
CA PRO A 64 21.45 -5.89 -15.45
C PRO A 64 20.89 -7.05 -14.62
N LYS A 65 21.54 -8.22 -14.63
CA LYS A 65 21.13 -9.38 -13.85
C LYS A 65 22.35 -10.17 -13.34
N PRO A 66 22.53 -10.35 -12.02
CA PRO A 66 21.66 -9.82 -10.95
C PRO A 66 21.87 -8.31 -10.72
N VAL A 67 20.81 -7.62 -10.28
CA VAL A 67 20.88 -6.26 -9.72
C VAL A 67 21.14 -6.31 -8.21
N GLY A 68 21.61 -5.19 -7.65
CA GLY A 68 21.68 -5.02 -6.19
C GLY A 68 20.29 -4.77 -5.57
N TYR A 69 20.12 -5.10 -4.28
CA TYR A 69 18.84 -5.00 -3.57
C TYR A 69 18.20 -3.60 -3.54
N SER A 70 18.99 -2.53 -3.67
CA SER A 70 18.48 -1.15 -3.72
C SER A 70 18.00 -0.73 -5.10
N TYR A 71 18.22 -1.55 -6.14
CA TYR A 71 18.00 -1.17 -7.54
C TYR A 71 16.55 -0.79 -7.82
N LEU A 72 15.59 -1.60 -7.38
CA LEU A 72 14.15 -1.42 -7.65
C LEU A 72 13.65 -0.05 -7.19
N TRP A 73 14.06 0.37 -6.00
CA TRP A 73 13.67 1.63 -5.40
C TRP A 73 14.27 2.85 -6.10
N GLY A 74 15.36 2.70 -6.85
CA GLY A 74 15.98 3.76 -7.63
C GLY A 74 16.06 5.10 -6.90
N GLU A 75 15.47 6.13 -7.50
CA GLU A 75 15.50 7.50 -6.98
C GLU A 75 14.53 7.72 -5.81
N ALA A 76 13.63 6.76 -5.52
CA ALA A 76 12.73 6.82 -4.36
C ALA A 76 13.50 6.79 -3.03
N LEU A 77 14.66 6.12 -2.98
CA LEU A 77 15.50 6.09 -1.77
C LEU A 77 15.99 7.47 -1.37
N GLU A 78 16.31 8.33 -2.34
CA GLU A 78 16.71 9.70 -2.07
C GLU A 78 15.55 10.52 -1.50
N ILE A 79 14.35 10.36 -2.06
CA ILE A 79 13.14 11.01 -1.55
C ILE A 79 12.82 10.56 -0.13
N LEU A 80 12.86 9.25 0.15
CA LEU A 80 12.69 8.69 1.48
C LEU A 80 13.71 9.23 2.48
N GLY A 81 14.97 9.36 2.07
CA GLY A 81 16.04 9.95 2.88
C GLY A 81 15.81 11.43 3.20
N ARG A 82 15.38 12.22 2.21
CA ARG A 82 15.14 13.66 2.36
C ARG A 82 13.85 13.98 3.14
N ARG A 83 12.76 13.24 2.87
CA ARG A 83 11.45 13.47 3.49
C ARG A 83 11.33 12.83 4.86
N ALA A 84 12.14 11.79 5.13
CA ALA A 84 12.27 11.12 6.43
C ALA A 84 10.91 10.80 7.10
N PRO A 85 10.06 9.98 6.45
CA PRO A 85 8.79 9.57 7.05
C PRO A 85 9.03 8.79 8.35
N ASP A 86 8.07 8.87 9.26
CA ASP A 86 8.14 8.26 10.59
C ASP A 86 7.80 6.77 10.57
N VAL A 87 6.89 6.37 9.67
CA VAL A 87 6.49 4.97 9.45
C VAL A 87 6.29 4.75 7.95
N ARG A 88 6.87 3.67 7.40
CA ARG A 88 6.77 3.26 6.00
C ARG A 88 5.91 2.01 5.86
N ILE A 89 4.75 2.16 5.23
CA ILE A 89 3.73 1.12 5.09
C ILE A 89 3.54 0.84 3.60
N ILE A 90 3.57 -0.45 3.23
CA ILE A 90 3.30 -0.93 1.87
C ILE A 90 2.22 -2.02 1.91
N ASN A 91 1.52 -2.23 0.79
CA ASN A 91 0.90 -3.53 0.52
C ASN A 91 1.95 -4.40 -0.19
N LEU A 92 2.30 -5.54 0.41
CA LEU A 92 3.20 -6.50 -0.21
C LEU A 92 2.35 -7.56 -0.91
N GLU A 93 2.17 -7.40 -2.21
CA GLU A 93 1.31 -8.25 -3.04
C GLU A 93 2.13 -9.35 -3.71
N THR A 94 2.88 -10.08 -2.89
CA THR A 94 3.74 -11.16 -3.35
C THR A 94 4.01 -12.10 -2.19
N ALA A 95 3.87 -13.41 -2.42
CA ALA A 95 4.32 -14.42 -1.47
C ALA A 95 5.85 -14.48 -1.44
N VAL A 96 6.44 -14.50 -0.24
CA VAL A 96 7.87 -14.64 -0.02
C VAL A 96 8.18 -16.05 0.46
N THR A 97 8.49 -16.95 -0.46
CA THR A 97 8.50 -18.39 -0.16
C THR A 97 9.31 -19.22 -1.15
N THR A 98 9.78 -20.37 -0.68
CA THR A 98 10.35 -21.46 -1.48
C THR A 98 9.36 -22.61 -1.73
N SER A 99 8.14 -22.50 -1.18
CA SER A 99 7.07 -23.48 -1.36
C SER A 99 6.75 -23.70 -2.83
N ASN A 100 6.37 -24.94 -3.14
CA ASN A 100 5.84 -25.36 -4.44
C ASN A 100 4.34 -25.71 -4.38
N ALA A 101 3.67 -25.40 -3.26
CA ALA A 101 2.23 -25.62 -3.07
C ALA A 101 1.40 -24.55 -3.79
N TRP A 102 1.59 -24.40 -5.09
CA TRP A 102 0.92 -23.40 -5.90
C TRP A 102 -0.61 -23.59 -5.87
N GLU A 103 -1.34 -22.47 -5.84
CA GLU A 103 -2.81 -22.46 -5.98
C GLU A 103 -3.19 -22.34 -7.46
N GLU A 104 -4.21 -23.10 -7.88
CA GLU A 104 -4.72 -23.08 -9.26
C GLU A 104 -5.50 -21.79 -9.55
N LYS A 105 -4.78 -20.76 -10.00
CA LYS A 105 -5.33 -19.47 -10.43
C LYS A 105 -4.56 -18.90 -11.63
N GLY A 106 -5.02 -17.77 -12.15
CA GLY A 106 -4.47 -17.18 -13.37
C GLY A 106 -3.03 -16.66 -13.25
N ILE A 107 -2.66 -16.09 -12.10
CA ILE A 107 -1.37 -15.45 -11.84
C ILE A 107 -0.90 -15.81 -10.43
N ASN A 108 0.35 -16.24 -10.30
CA ASN A 108 1.00 -16.52 -9.02
C ASN A 108 2.29 -15.69 -8.87
N TYR A 109 2.39 -14.89 -7.82
CA TYR A 109 3.58 -14.14 -7.47
C TYR A 109 4.41 -14.88 -6.41
N ARG A 110 5.71 -15.02 -6.69
CA ARG A 110 6.70 -15.56 -5.76
C ARG A 110 7.97 -14.74 -5.79
N MET A 111 8.43 -14.30 -4.63
CA MET A 111 9.79 -13.83 -4.41
C MET A 111 10.53 -14.84 -3.52
N HIS A 112 11.79 -15.14 -3.84
CA HIS A 112 12.60 -15.99 -2.98
C HIS A 112 12.89 -15.31 -1.63
N PRO A 113 12.83 -16.01 -0.48
CA PRO A 113 13.09 -15.39 0.83
C PRO A 113 14.47 -14.75 1.00
N GLU A 114 15.50 -15.23 0.29
CA GLU A 114 16.84 -14.61 0.31
C GLU A 114 16.86 -13.22 -0.36
N ASN A 115 15.82 -12.85 -1.12
CA ASN A 115 15.67 -11.54 -1.74
C ASN A 115 14.98 -10.49 -0.86
N ILE A 116 14.52 -10.84 0.36
CA ILE A 116 14.00 -9.89 1.37
C ILE A 116 14.86 -8.63 1.57
N PRO A 117 16.21 -8.66 1.44
CA PRO A 117 16.99 -7.44 1.52
C PRO A 117 16.56 -6.34 0.54
N CYS A 118 15.87 -6.67 -0.57
CA CYS A 118 15.26 -5.67 -1.45
C CYS A 118 14.24 -4.78 -0.73
N LEU A 119 13.43 -5.31 0.20
CA LEU A 119 12.49 -4.53 1.00
C LEU A 119 13.21 -3.71 2.07
N THR A 120 14.18 -4.30 2.75
CA THR A 120 14.95 -3.62 3.81
C THR A 120 15.82 -2.47 3.29
N ALA A 121 16.20 -2.48 1.99
CA ALA A 121 16.92 -1.39 1.34
C ALA A 121 16.19 -0.05 1.43
N ALA A 122 14.84 -0.06 1.44
CA ALA A 122 14.00 1.11 1.64
C ALA A 122 13.56 1.33 3.09
N LYS A 123 14.05 0.50 4.03
CA LYS A 123 13.72 0.56 5.47
C LYS A 123 12.21 0.49 5.72
N ILE A 124 11.51 -0.37 4.97
CA ILE A 124 10.08 -0.60 5.15
C ILE A 124 9.82 -1.11 6.58
N ASP A 125 8.85 -0.49 7.25
CA ASP A 125 8.51 -0.80 8.64
C ASP A 125 7.33 -1.79 8.71
N CYS A 126 6.38 -1.68 7.77
CA CYS A 126 5.16 -2.48 7.73
C CYS A 126 4.85 -3.03 6.34
N ALA A 127 4.59 -4.34 6.24
CA ALA A 127 4.00 -4.98 5.08
C ALA A 127 2.56 -5.41 5.40
N VAL A 128 1.58 -4.82 4.72
CA VAL A 128 0.19 -5.29 4.76
C VAL A 128 0.04 -6.42 3.77
N LEU A 129 -0.61 -7.50 4.19
CA LEU A 129 -0.61 -8.77 3.47
C LEU A 129 -1.99 -9.21 2.98
N ALA A 130 -3.07 -8.57 3.43
CA ALA A 130 -4.44 -9.00 3.12
C ALA A 130 -4.85 -8.73 1.66
N ASN A 131 -4.21 -9.39 0.71
CA ASN A 131 -4.40 -9.25 -0.73
C ASN A 131 -4.57 -10.62 -1.40
N ASN A 132 -4.92 -10.59 -2.68
CA ASN A 132 -5.24 -11.73 -3.54
C ASN A 132 -4.01 -12.54 -3.98
N HIS A 133 -2.78 -12.14 -3.63
CA HIS A 133 -1.55 -12.86 -3.99
C HIS A 133 -0.83 -13.51 -2.79
N LEU A 134 -1.34 -13.31 -1.57
CA LEU A 134 -0.65 -13.80 -0.38
C LEU A 134 -0.60 -15.34 -0.28
N LEU A 135 -1.69 -16.02 -0.64
CA LEU A 135 -1.76 -17.49 -0.60
C LEU A 135 -1.52 -18.13 -1.97
N ASP A 136 -0.85 -17.46 -2.91
CA ASP A 136 -0.52 -18.04 -4.22
C ASP A 136 0.25 -19.38 -4.14
N TRP A 137 0.88 -19.66 -2.99
CA TRP A 137 1.62 -20.89 -2.68
C TRP A 137 1.09 -21.58 -1.41
N GLY A 138 -0.22 -21.45 -1.18
CA GLY A 138 -0.97 -22.06 -0.10
C GLY A 138 -0.56 -21.58 1.29
N GLU A 139 -1.05 -22.29 2.31
CA GLU A 139 -0.75 -21.97 3.71
C GLU A 139 0.75 -22.08 4.04
N ALA A 140 1.47 -23.01 3.39
CA ALA A 140 2.92 -23.14 3.55
C ALA A 140 3.65 -21.87 3.07
N GLY A 141 3.24 -21.33 1.92
CA GLY A 141 3.80 -20.08 1.39
C GLY A 141 3.51 -18.87 2.27
N LEU A 142 2.30 -18.77 2.80
CA LEU A 142 1.93 -17.75 3.79
C LEU A 142 2.79 -17.84 5.06
N VAL A 143 2.93 -19.03 5.63
CA VAL A 143 3.73 -19.22 6.85
C VAL A 143 5.19 -18.83 6.63
N GLU A 144 5.79 -19.24 5.50
CA GLU A 144 7.15 -18.82 5.13
C GLU A 144 7.26 -17.31 4.94
N THR A 145 6.26 -16.68 4.32
CA THR A 145 6.21 -15.22 4.13
C THR A 145 6.23 -14.49 5.47
N LEU A 146 5.37 -14.90 6.42
CA LEU A 146 5.33 -14.36 7.78
C LEU A 146 6.66 -14.53 8.51
N GLU A 147 7.33 -15.67 8.34
CA GLU A 147 8.64 -15.91 8.95
C GLU A 147 9.76 -15.08 8.34
N ALA A 148 9.77 -14.92 7.01
CA ALA A 148 10.77 -14.14 6.28
C ALA A 148 10.70 -12.67 6.70
N LEU A 149 9.50 -12.08 6.74
CA LEU A 149 9.28 -10.70 7.16
C LEU A 149 9.63 -10.49 8.63
N ARG A 150 9.24 -11.42 9.51
CA ARG A 150 9.61 -11.38 10.94
C ARG A 150 11.13 -11.43 11.15
N LYS A 151 11.85 -12.26 10.40
CA LYS A 151 13.33 -12.35 10.48
C LYS A 151 14.02 -11.05 10.04
N ALA A 152 13.36 -10.26 9.19
CA ALA A 152 13.84 -8.97 8.71
C ALA A 152 13.35 -7.77 9.52
N ASP A 153 12.67 -8.00 10.64
CA ASP A 153 12.08 -6.96 11.50
C ASP A 153 11.06 -6.06 10.78
N ILE A 154 10.40 -6.61 9.75
CA ILE A 154 9.27 -5.96 9.07
C ILE A 154 7.99 -6.46 9.73
N LYS A 155 7.22 -5.56 10.34
CA LYS A 155 5.93 -5.93 10.95
C LYS A 155 4.89 -6.20 9.87
N THR A 156 3.93 -7.05 10.20
CA THR A 156 2.86 -7.45 9.27
C THR A 156 1.49 -7.12 9.83
N ALA A 157 0.51 -6.91 8.94
CA ALA A 157 -0.90 -6.78 9.29
C ALA A 157 -1.79 -7.44 8.22
N GLY A 158 -2.94 -7.96 8.64
CA GLY A 158 -3.97 -8.49 7.74
C GLY A 158 -3.79 -9.95 7.30
N ALA A 159 -2.82 -10.67 7.86
CA ALA A 159 -2.68 -12.11 7.66
C ALA A 159 -1.95 -12.76 8.82
N GLY A 160 -2.21 -14.04 9.04
CA GLY A 160 -1.67 -14.75 10.19
C GLY A 160 -1.84 -16.26 10.10
N ARG A 161 -1.23 -16.98 11.05
CA ARG A 161 -1.39 -18.43 11.22
C ARG A 161 -2.77 -18.80 11.78
N THR A 162 -3.43 -17.83 12.39
CA THR A 162 -4.76 -17.94 12.97
C THR A 162 -5.53 -16.64 12.70
N LEU A 163 -6.84 -16.67 12.94
CA LEU A 163 -7.70 -15.50 12.86
C LEU A 163 -7.21 -14.37 13.80
N ASP A 164 -6.79 -14.69 15.03
CA ASP A 164 -6.31 -13.69 15.97
C ASP A 164 -5.01 -13.02 15.48
N GLU A 165 -4.09 -13.78 14.88
CA GLU A 165 -2.90 -13.21 14.24
C GLU A 165 -3.26 -12.33 13.03
N ALA A 166 -4.18 -12.80 12.17
CA ALA A 166 -4.59 -12.05 10.98
C ALA A 166 -5.28 -10.72 11.33
N GLN A 167 -6.07 -10.72 12.40
CA GLN A 167 -6.79 -9.55 12.90
C GLN A 167 -5.94 -8.62 13.78
N ALA A 168 -4.74 -9.04 14.18
CA ALA A 168 -3.85 -8.23 15.00
C ALA A 168 -3.25 -7.07 14.19
N PRO A 169 -3.23 -5.85 14.74
CA PRO A 169 -2.62 -4.73 14.05
C PRO A 169 -1.09 -4.71 14.22
N ALA A 170 -0.39 -4.12 13.26
CA ALA A 170 0.98 -3.67 13.45
C ALA A 170 0.97 -2.33 14.21
N ILE A 171 1.77 -2.22 15.28
CA ILE A 171 1.83 -1.01 16.12
C ILE A 171 3.25 -0.45 16.13
N PHE A 172 3.38 0.85 15.86
CA PHE A 172 4.65 1.58 15.81
C PHE A 172 4.64 2.72 16.83
N GLU A 173 5.60 2.72 17.74
CA GLU A 173 5.82 3.83 18.66
C GLU A 173 6.57 4.94 17.94
N VAL A 174 6.07 6.18 18.00
CA VAL A 174 6.75 7.38 17.50
C VAL A 174 7.15 8.23 18.70
N PRO A 175 8.42 8.20 19.14
CA PRO A 175 8.85 8.77 20.42
C PRO A 175 8.39 10.22 20.62
N GLY A 176 7.68 10.45 21.73
CA GLY A 176 7.17 11.76 22.13
C GLY A 176 6.04 12.32 21.25
N ARG A 177 5.48 11.54 20.32
CA ARG A 177 4.40 11.99 19.41
C ARG A 177 3.14 11.13 19.42
N GLY A 178 3.25 9.82 19.66
CA GLY A 178 2.09 8.91 19.67
C GLY A 178 2.44 7.57 19.04
N ARG A 179 1.43 6.84 18.58
CA ARG A 179 1.60 5.56 17.88
C ARG A 179 0.89 5.56 16.53
N VAL A 180 1.36 4.71 15.62
CA VAL A 180 0.65 4.36 14.39
C VAL A 180 0.20 2.91 14.51
N ILE A 181 -1.09 2.67 14.33
CA ILE A 181 -1.72 1.35 14.37
C ILE A 181 -2.23 1.03 12.97
N VAL A 182 -1.77 -0.08 12.39
CA VAL A 182 -2.10 -0.48 11.02
C VAL A 182 -2.90 -1.78 11.08
N PHE A 183 -4.13 -1.74 10.56
CA PHE A 183 -4.93 -2.91 10.26
C PHE A 183 -4.92 -3.18 8.76
N GLY A 184 -4.90 -4.45 8.37
CA GLY A 184 -4.94 -4.90 6.97
C GLY A 184 -6.21 -5.70 6.70
N PHE A 185 -6.87 -5.44 5.59
CA PHE A 185 -8.13 -6.09 5.21
C PHE A 185 -8.16 -6.47 3.74
N GLY A 186 -8.65 -7.67 3.45
CA GLY A 186 -8.93 -8.12 2.09
C GLY A 186 -10.43 -8.09 1.80
N SER A 187 -10.83 -8.03 0.54
CA SER A 187 -12.23 -8.15 0.11
C SER A 187 -12.36 -9.18 -1.02
N GLU A 188 -13.45 -9.94 -1.08
CA GLU A 188 -13.71 -10.82 -2.23
C GLU A 188 -13.82 -10.05 -3.55
N SER A 189 -14.15 -8.75 -3.50
CA SER A 189 -14.25 -7.89 -4.69
C SER A 189 -12.94 -7.75 -5.47
N SER A 190 -11.79 -8.00 -4.83
CA SER A 190 -10.44 -7.98 -5.43
C SER A 190 -9.93 -9.39 -5.79
N GLY A 191 -10.83 -10.37 -5.84
CA GLY A 191 -10.51 -11.73 -6.27
C GLY A 191 -9.89 -12.60 -5.18
N ILE A 192 -9.95 -12.19 -3.91
CA ILE A 192 -9.58 -13.06 -2.78
C ILE A 192 -10.67 -14.10 -2.58
N PRO A 193 -10.38 -15.42 -2.71
CA PRO A 193 -11.37 -16.45 -2.42
C PRO A 193 -11.75 -16.46 -0.94
N TRP A 194 -13.04 -16.63 -0.61
CA TRP A 194 -13.48 -16.79 0.79
C TRP A 194 -12.75 -17.90 1.54
N THR A 195 -12.30 -18.94 0.83
CA THR A 195 -11.54 -20.06 1.39
C THR A 195 -10.17 -19.65 1.93
N TRP A 196 -9.67 -18.46 1.59
CA TRP A 196 -8.39 -17.92 2.06
C TRP A 196 -8.52 -17.10 3.36
N ALA A 197 -9.75 -16.90 3.85
CA ALA A 197 -9.97 -16.28 5.14
C ALA A 197 -9.30 -17.08 6.27
N ALA A 198 -8.59 -16.39 7.16
CA ALA A 198 -8.03 -17.00 8.36
C ALA A 198 -9.14 -17.55 9.26
N THR A 199 -8.87 -18.67 9.92
CA THR A 199 -9.77 -19.22 10.96
C THR A 199 -8.96 -19.48 12.22
N LYS A 200 -9.59 -20.01 13.28
CA LYS A 200 -8.85 -20.36 14.50
C LYS A 200 -7.79 -21.43 14.24
N GLU A 201 -8.02 -22.31 13.26
CA GLU A 201 -7.19 -23.47 12.96
C GLU A 201 -6.49 -23.38 11.59
N LYS A 202 -6.74 -22.32 10.81
CA LYS A 202 -6.25 -22.18 9.43
C LYS A 202 -5.53 -20.84 9.23
N ALA A 203 -4.35 -20.88 8.61
CA ALA A 203 -3.65 -19.67 8.20
C ALA A 203 -4.41 -18.99 7.05
N GLY A 204 -4.41 -17.66 7.03
CA GLY A 204 -5.09 -16.92 5.99
C GLY A 204 -5.01 -15.42 6.16
N VAL A 205 -5.82 -14.71 5.37
CA VAL A 205 -5.97 -13.26 5.42
C VAL A 205 -7.15 -12.84 6.30
N ASP A 206 -7.10 -11.63 6.84
CA ASP A 206 -8.25 -10.98 7.47
C ASP A 206 -9.21 -10.48 6.37
N LEU A 207 -10.07 -11.39 5.92
CA LEU A 207 -11.06 -11.14 4.86
C LEU A 207 -12.32 -10.48 5.44
N LEU A 208 -12.74 -9.38 4.82
CA LEU A 208 -14.02 -8.75 5.12
C LEU A 208 -15.17 -9.67 4.69
N GLU A 209 -16.13 -9.91 5.59
CA GLU A 209 -17.35 -10.67 5.27
C GLU A 209 -18.20 -9.92 4.23
N ASP A 210 -18.33 -8.61 4.40
CA ASP A 210 -19.01 -7.69 3.49
C ASP A 210 -18.62 -6.23 3.79
N LEU A 211 -19.24 -5.28 3.09
CA LEU A 211 -19.12 -3.83 3.36
C LEU A 211 -20.33 -3.28 4.16
N SER A 212 -20.86 -4.07 5.10
CA SER A 212 -22.01 -3.69 5.92
C SER A 212 -21.64 -2.99 7.24
N GLU A 213 -22.63 -2.36 7.87
CA GLU A 213 -22.54 -1.79 9.23
C GLU A 213 -22.17 -2.83 10.29
N ARG A 214 -22.45 -4.12 10.07
CA ARG A 214 -22.05 -5.18 11.00
C ARG A 214 -20.53 -5.35 10.97
N THR A 215 -19.95 -5.41 9.77
CA THR A 215 -18.50 -5.51 9.57
C THR A 215 -17.79 -4.27 10.12
N VAL A 216 -18.34 -3.07 9.89
CA VAL A 216 -17.83 -1.82 10.50
C VAL A 216 -17.82 -1.91 12.02
N ARG A 217 -18.90 -2.37 12.66
CA ARG A 217 -18.97 -2.50 14.13
C ARG A 217 -17.95 -3.50 14.69
N GLN A 218 -17.68 -4.59 13.97
CA GLN A 218 -16.65 -5.55 14.36
C GLN A 218 -15.25 -4.91 14.28
N ILE A 219 -14.97 -4.17 13.21
CA ILE A 219 -13.71 -3.42 13.06
C ILE A 219 -13.60 -2.36 14.17
N ALA A 220 -14.68 -1.62 14.45
CA ALA A 220 -14.72 -0.63 15.51
C ALA A 220 -14.37 -1.22 16.88
N GLY A 221 -14.90 -2.41 17.21
CA GLY A 221 -14.54 -3.12 18.44
C GLY A 221 -13.05 -3.45 18.53
N ARG A 222 -12.42 -3.87 17.41
CA ARG A 222 -10.97 -4.16 17.34
C ARG A 222 -10.11 -2.90 17.45
N VAL A 223 -10.52 -1.80 16.81
CA VAL A 223 -9.82 -0.52 16.95
C VAL A 223 -9.92 -0.02 18.38
N GLN A 224 -11.12 -0.04 18.99
CA GLN A 224 -11.34 0.44 20.35
C GLN A 224 -10.58 -0.36 21.41
N SER A 225 -10.37 -1.66 21.21
CA SER A 225 -9.59 -2.48 22.16
C SER A 225 -8.09 -2.15 22.17
N THR A 226 -7.60 -1.48 21.13
CA THR A 226 -6.15 -1.21 20.93
C THR A 226 -5.80 0.29 21.02
N LYS A 227 -6.66 1.15 20.46
CA LYS A 227 -6.44 2.59 20.31
C LYS A 227 -6.44 3.31 21.65
N ARG A 228 -5.52 4.26 21.80
CA ARG A 228 -5.36 5.18 22.92
C ARG A 228 -5.34 6.62 22.40
N PRO A 229 -5.56 7.63 23.27
CA PRO A 229 -5.38 9.02 22.87
C PRO A 229 -3.98 9.26 22.28
N GLY A 230 -3.92 9.92 21.12
CA GLY A 230 -2.65 10.16 20.40
C GLY A 230 -2.28 9.10 19.36
N ASP A 231 -3.06 8.03 19.22
CA ASP A 231 -2.82 7.02 18.19
C ASP A 231 -3.47 7.39 16.85
N ILE A 232 -2.72 7.21 15.78
CA ILE A 232 -3.21 7.27 14.39
C ILE A 232 -3.56 5.85 13.95
N VAL A 233 -4.77 5.65 13.44
CA VAL A 233 -5.22 4.35 12.92
C VAL A 233 -5.28 4.38 11.39
N VAL A 234 -4.55 3.46 10.77
CA VAL A 234 -4.56 3.20 9.33
C VAL A 234 -5.33 1.90 9.08
N ALA A 235 -6.30 1.95 8.17
CA ALA A 235 -6.89 0.75 7.58
C ALA A 235 -6.39 0.62 6.14
N SER A 236 -5.56 -0.39 5.88
CA SER A 236 -5.11 -0.75 4.54
C SER A 236 -6.04 -1.82 3.98
N ILE A 237 -6.62 -1.58 2.81
CA ILE A 237 -7.72 -2.38 2.28
C ILE A 237 -7.44 -2.75 0.82
N HIS A 238 -7.40 -4.04 0.52
CA HIS A 238 -7.24 -4.54 -0.84
C HIS A 238 -8.62 -4.92 -1.41
N TRP A 239 -9.19 -4.09 -2.30
CA TRP A 239 -10.61 -4.13 -2.67
C TRP A 239 -10.89 -3.60 -4.09
N GLY A 240 -12.11 -3.83 -4.58
CA GLY A 240 -12.49 -3.45 -5.94
C GLY A 240 -11.80 -4.28 -7.02
N GLY A 241 -12.21 -4.04 -8.27
CA GLY A 241 -11.60 -4.70 -9.42
C GLY A 241 -10.36 -3.97 -9.92
N ASN A 242 -9.56 -4.69 -10.70
CA ASN A 242 -8.42 -4.15 -11.42
C ASN A 242 -8.92 -3.27 -12.58
N TRP A 243 -8.28 -2.13 -12.78
CA TRP A 243 -8.56 -1.18 -13.87
C TRP A 243 -9.92 -0.48 -13.79
N GLY A 244 -9.91 0.83 -14.00
CA GLY A 244 -11.11 1.67 -14.00
C GLY A 244 -11.16 2.65 -12.84
N TYR A 245 -11.62 3.86 -13.14
CA TYR A 245 -11.66 4.95 -12.18
C TYR A 245 -12.91 4.97 -11.30
N ASP A 246 -13.97 4.24 -11.67
CA ASP A 246 -15.22 4.18 -10.91
C ASP A 246 -14.97 3.66 -9.48
N ILE A 247 -15.46 4.40 -8.49
CA ILE A 247 -15.42 4.01 -7.08
C ILE A 247 -16.85 3.62 -6.65
N PRO A 248 -17.11 2.34 -6.35
CA PRO A 248 -18.42 1.87 -5.93
C PRO A 248 -18.95 2.62 -4.69
N ARG A 249 -20.26 2.92 -4.67
CA ARG A 249 -20.90 3.70 -3.59
C ARG A 249 -20.82 3.02 -2.23
N ASP A 250 -20.80 1.69 -2.20
CA ASP A 250 -20.61 0.90 -0.99
C ASP A 250 -19.19 0.99 -0.44
N GLN A 251 -18.16 1.07 -1.28
CA GLN A 251 -16.78 1.37 -0.83
C GLN A 251 -16.69 2.76 -0.20
N ILE A 252 -17.28 3.79 -0.83
CA ILE A 252 -17.34 5.16 -0.28
C ILE A 252 -18.04 5.15 1.09
N ARG A 253 -19.23 4.55 1.16
CA ARG A 253 -20.01 4.45 2.40
C ARG A 253 -19.22 3.72 3.49
N PHE A 254 -18.58 2.60 3.16
CA PHE A 254 -17.80 1.82 4.11
C PHE A 254 -16.59 2.61 4.62
N ALA A 255 -15.85 3.31 3.75
CA ALA A 255 -14.74 4.17 4.13
C ALA A 255 -15.18 5.29 5.10
N HIS A 256 -16.31 5.94 4.82
CA HIS A 256 -16.89 6.95 5.70
C HIS A 256 -17.28 6.36 7.06
N GLN A 257 -17.91 5.19 7.09
CA GLN A 257 -18.30 4.50 8.32
C GLN A 257 -17.10 4.02 9.15
N LEU A 258 -15.99 3.61 8.51
CA LEU A 258 -14.74 3.32 9.23
C LEU A 258 -14.17 4.56 9.94
N ILE A 259 -14.26 5.73 9.31
CA ILE A 259 -13.84 7.00 9.91
C ILE A 259 -14.78 7.39 11.07
N ASP A 260 -16.08 7.27 10.85
CA ASP A 260 -17.11 7.76 11.77
C ASP A 260 -17.31 6.86 12.99
N GLU A 261 -17.31 5.55 12.80
CA GLU A 261 -17.70 4.57 13.82
C GLU A 261 -16.51 3.78 14.36
N ALA A 262 -15.51 3.51 13.52
CA ALA A 262 -14.32 2.73 13.90
C ALA A 262 -13.11 3.59 14.27
N ALA A 263 -13.22 4.92 14.22
CA ALA A 263 -12.14 5.85 14.54
C ALA A 263 -10.85 5.63 13.71
N VAL A 264 -11.03 5.21 12.45
CA VAL A 264 -9.94 5.16 11.46
C VAL A 264 -9.58 6.59 11.03
N ASP A 265 -8.29 6.83 10.85
CA ASP A 265 -7.74 8.16 10.51
C ASP A 265 -7.21 8.22 9.07
N VAL A 266 -6.81 7.09 8.49
CA VAL A 266 -6.33 6.99 7.10
C VAL A 266 -6.85 5.69 6.47
N ILE A 267 -7.44 5.78 5.27
CA ILE A 267 -7.74 4.61 4.43
C ILE A 267 -6.69 4.50 3.33
N HIS A 268 -6.04 3.35 3.22
CA HIS A 268 -4.98 3.03 2.27
C HIS A 268 -5.45 1.90 1.34
N GLY A 269 -6.10 2.25 0.22
CA GLY A 269 -6.71 1.30 -0.71
C GLY A 269 -5.77 0.82 -1.83
N HIS A 270 -5.95 -0.43 -2.25
CA HIS A 270 -5.10 -1.18 -3.21
C HIS A 270 -5.93 -1.93 -4.26
N SER A 271 -5.28 -2.75 -5.11
CA SER A 271 -5.86 -3.65 -6.15
C SER A 271 -6.07 -3.04 -7.53
N SER A 272 -6.18 -1.71 -7.66
CA SER A 272 -6.57 -1.10 -8.94
C SER A 272 -5.47 -1.10 -10.01
N HIS A 273 -4.21 -1.40 -9.65
CA HIS A 273 -2.99 -1.28 -10.47
C HIS A 273 -2.65 0.12 -11.02
N HIS A 274 -3.58 1.07 -10.95
CA HIS A 274 -3.34 2.49 -11.18
C HIS A 274 -3.90 3.34 -10.04
N ALA A 275 -3.38 4.56 -9.89
CA ALA A 275 -3.91 5.50 -8.91
C ALA A 275 -5.36 5.91 -9.23
N LYS A 276 -6.19 6.03 -8.19
CA LYS A 276 -7.58 6.52 -8.26
C LYS A 276 -7.73 7.86 -7.54
N GLY A 277 -8.93 8.45 -7.65
CA GLY A 277 -9.28 9.67 -6.92
C GLY A 277 -9.04 9.54 -5.42
N ILE A 278 -8.63 10.66 -4.80
CA ILE A 278 -8.41 10.76 -3.35
C ILE A 278 -9.49 11.63 -2.76
N GLU A 279 -10.13 11.19 -1.69
CA GLU A 279 -11.09 11.97 -0.91
C GLU A 279 -10.46 12.44 0.40
N VAL A 280 -10.90 13.60 0.90
CA VAL A 280 -10.63 14.03 2.27
C VAL A 280 -11.96 14.19 3.00
N TYR A 281 -12.35 13.15 3.74
CA TYR A 281 -13.61 13.09 4.48
C TYR A 281 -13.35 13.42 5.95
N ARG A 282 -14.01 14.45 6.50
CA ARG A 282 -13.78 14.95 7.87
C ARG A 282 -12.29 15.20 8.19
N GLU A 283 -11.60 15.79 7.21
CA GLU A 283 -10.15 16.08 7.28
C GLU A 283 -9.28 14.82 7.40
N LYS A 284 -9.75 13.65 6.96
CA LYS A 284 -9.02 12.38 6.94
C LYS A 284 -8.92 11.85 5.51
N PRO A 285 -7.73 11.41 5.05
CA PRO A 285 -7.54 10.98 3.67
C PRO A 285 -8.10 9.58 3.44
N ILE A 286 -8.76 9.42 2.29
CA ILE A 286 -9.20 8.14 1.74
C ILE A 286 -8.55 7.98 0.38
N LEU A 287 -7.58 7.06 0.30
CA LEU A 287 -7.02 6.61 -0.97
C LEU A 287 -7.81 5.39 -1.43
N TYR A 288 -8.60 5.52 -2.49
CA TYR A 288 -9.43 4.41 -2.97
C TYR A 288 -8.64 3.33 -3.72
N GLY A 289 -7.53 3.71 -4.35
CA GLY A 289 -6.58 2.82 -5.02
C GLY A 289 -5.27 3.55 -5.25
N CYS A 290 -4.16 2.97 -4.75
CA CYS A 290 -2.83 3.58 -4.81
C CYS A 290 -2.03 3.19 -6.06
N GLY A 291 -2.58 2.30 -6.90
CA GLY A 291 -1.89 1.70 -8.04
C GLY A 291 -0.71 0.84 -7.63
N ASP A 292 0.20 0.59 -8.56
CA ASP A 292 1.42 -0.16 -8.32
C ASP A 292 2.58 0.77 -7.94
N PHE A 293 3.46 0.30 -7.07
CA PHE A 293 4.71 0.99 -6.74
C PHE A 293 5.95 0.27 -7.24
N LEU A 294 5.95 -1.07 -7.25
CA LEU A 294 6.95 -1.92 -7.88
C LEU A 294 6.22 -3.09 -8.54
N THR A 295 6.45 -3.33 -9.83
CA THR A 295 5.78 -4.40 -10.59
C THR A 295 6.63 -4.82 -11.80
N ASP A 296 6.22 -5.90 -12.46
CA ASP A 296 6.81 -6.43 -13.69
C ASP A 296 5.93 -6.22 -14.94
N TYR A 297 5.06 -5.21 -14.93
CA TYR A 297 4.09 -4.96 -16.01
C TYR A 297 4.68 -4.31 -17.27
N GLU A 298 5.95 -3.91 -17.25
CA GLU A 298 6.59 -3.28 -18.40
C GLU A 298 6.52 -4.18 -19.66
N GLY A 299 5.93 -3.64 -20.73
CA GLY A 299 5.73 -4.36 -21.99
C GLY A 299 4.43 -5.18 -22.08
N ILE A 300 3.60 -5.18 -21.04
CA ILE A 300 2.22 -5.70 -21.12
C ILE A 300 1.32 -4.63 -21.75
N GLU A 301 0.62 -5.00 -22.82
CA GLU A 301 -0.24 -4.09 -23.59
C GLU A 301 -1.71 -4.10 -23.10
N GLY A 302 -2.46 -3.04 -23.42
CA GLY A 302 -3.92 -2.96 -23.29
C GLY A 302 -4.43 -2.11 -22.13
N TYR A 303 -3.55 -1.61 -21.27
CA TYR A 303 -3.89 -0.80 -20.09
C TYR A 303 -3.20 0.57 -20.06
N GLU A 304 -2.57 1.00 -21.15
CA GLU A 304 -1.72 2.19 -21.24
C GLU A 304 -2.47 3.48 -20.85
N THR A 305 -3.79 3.52 -21.08
CA THR A 305 -4.65 4.65 -20.69
C THR A 305 -4.70 4.91 -19.19
N PHE A 306 -4.36 3.91 -18.37
CA PHE A 306 -4.31 4.01 -16.92
C PHE A 306 -2.93 4.45 -16.39
N ARG A 307 -1.90 4.45 -17.25
CA ARG A 307 -0.52 4.80 -16.89
C ARG A 307 -0.02 3.99 -15.68
N ASP A 308 -0.14 2.68 -15.77
CA ASP A 308 0.41 1.72 -14.81
C ASP A 308 1.94 1.75 -14.73
N ASP A 309 2.61 2.41 -15.67
CA ASP A 309 4.03 2.76 -15.59
C ASP A 309 4.33 3.88 -14.56
N LEU A 310 3.32 4.59 -14.06
CA LEU A 310 3.49 5.67 -13.08
C LEU A 310 3.20 5.20 -11.66
N ALA A 311 4.17 5.42 -10.77
CA ALA A 311 4.13 5.07 -9.37
C ALA A 311 4.16 6.32 -8.48
N LEU A 312 3.59 6.24 -7.27
CA LEU A 312 3.52 7.37 -6.35
C LEU A 312 3.97 6.99 -4.95
N ILE A 313 4.84 7.83 -4.38
CA ILE A 313 4.98 7.92 -2.93
C ILE A 313 3.88 8.84 -2.42
N TYR A 314 3.14 8.42 -1.41
CA TYR A 314 2.15 9.22 -0.71
C TYR A 314 2.66 9.56 0.70
N LEU A 315 2.81 10.85 1.00
CA LEU A 315 3.26 11.36 2.30
C LEU A 315 2.09 12.03 3.02
N ALA A 316 1.47 11.28 3.93
CA ALA A 316 0.36 11.77 4.75
C ALA A 316 0.89 12.27 6.10
N LYS A 317 0.84 13.58 6.32
CA LYS A 317 1.22 14.20 7.60
C LYS A 317 -0.03 14.40 8.45
N ILE A 318 -0.13 13.65 9.54
CA ILE A 318 -1.32 13.57 10.40
C ILE A 318 -1.00 14.18 11.77
N ASP A 319 -1.92 14.98 12.31
CA ASP A 319 -1.87 15.44 13.70
C ASP A 319 -2.37 14.33 14.63
N PRO A 320 -1.51 13.71 15.45
CA PRO A 320 -1.93 12.59 16.30
C PRO A 320 -2.93 12.98 17.41
N SER A 321 -3.04 14.27 17.76
CA SER A 321 -3.99 14.73 18.77
C SER A 321 -5.43 14.72 18.27
N SER A 322 -5.63 14.84 16.96
CA SER A 322 -6.95 14.95 16.32
C SER A 322 -7.23 13.87 15.27
N GLY A 323 -6.20 13.16 14.80
CA GLY A 323 -6.29 12.24 13.66
C GLY A 323 -6.45 12.96 12.31
N LYS A 324 -6.34 14.29 12.27
CA LYS A 324 -6.61 15.10 11.07
C LYS A 324 -5.37 15.26 10.19
N LEU A 325 -5.61 15.34 8.89
CA LEU A 325 -4.63 15.58 7.86
C LEU A 325 -4.12 17.04 7.91
N VAL A 326 -2.83 17.20 8.13
CA VAL A 326 -2.14 18.49 8.10
C VAL A 326 -1.66 18.81 6.69
N ARG A 327 -1.07 17.82 6.02
CA ARG A 327 -0.54 17.95 4.66
C ARG A 327 -0.52 16.59 3.99
N PHE A 328 -0.77 16.59 2.69
CA PHE A 328 -0.65 15.40 1.87
C PHE A 328 0.13 15.75 0.61
N GLU A 329 1.29 15.12 0.45
CA GLU A 329 2.20 15.30 -0.67
C GLU A 329 2.33 13.98 -1.42
N MET A 330 2.34 14.03 -2.74
CA MET A 330 2.62 12.89 -3.59
C MET A 330 3.87 13.17 -4.42
N VAL A 331 4.71 12.17 -4.56
CA VAL A 331 5.99 12.28 -5.28
C VAL A 331 5.97 11.27 -6.42
N PRO A 332 5.78 11.71 -7.68
CA PRO A 332 5.59 10.84 -8.84
C PRO A 332 6.88 10.19 -9.37
N PHE A 333 6.79 8.93 -9.79
CA PHE A 333 7.85 8.18 -10.42
C PHE A 333 7.34 7.51 -11.69
N GLN A 334 8.26 7.17 -12.58
CA GLN A 334 8.02 6.25 -13.68
C GLN A 334 8.86 5.00 -13.48
N MET A 335 8.24 3.84 -13.68
CA MET A 335 8.90 2.54 -13.68
C MET A 335 9.49 2.26 -15.06
N LYS A 336 10.80 2.02 -15.10
CA LYS A 336 11.52 1.55 -16.28
C LYS A 336 12.59 0.56 -15.83
N ARG A 337 12.75 -0.55 -16.54
CA ARG A 337 13.72 -1.61 -16.19
C ARG A 337 13.52 -2.13 -14.76
N PHE A 338 12.28 -2.22 -14.29
CA PHE A 338 11.89 -2.55 -12.91
C PHE A 338 12.48 -1.62 -11.85
N ARG A 339 12.80 -0.38 -12.22
CA ARG A 339 13.41 0.64 -11.35
C ARG A 339 12.64 1.95 -11.40
N LEU A 340 12.49 2.58 -10.24
CA LEU A 340 11.85 3.89 -10.10
C LEU A 340 12.78 5.05 -10.49
N TYR A 341 12.36 5.84 -11.48
CA TYR A 341 12.93 7.12 -11.86
C TYR A 341 11.95 8.25 -11.52
N ARG A 342 12.42 9.44 -11.16
CA ARG A 342 11.57 10.62 -11.01
C ARG A 342 10.77 10.81 -12.30
N ALA A 343 9.45 11.03 -12.16
CA ALA A 343 8.59 11.26 -13.31
C ALA A 343 9.05 12.52 -14.06
N SER A 344 8.83 12.53 -15.38
CA SER A 344 9.03 13.72 -16.19
C SER A 344 8.01 14.81 -15.84
N GLU A 345 8.22 16.05 -16.28
CA GLU A 345 7.21 17.10 -16.12
C GLU A 345 5.89 16.74 -16.83
N GLU A 346 5.97 16.09 -18.00
CA GLU A 346 4.80 15.61 -18.74
C GLU A 346 3.99 14.59 -17.93
N ASP A 347 4.67 13.60 -17.35
CA ASP A 347 4.04 12.58 -16.51
C ASP A 347 3.45 13.17 -15.22
N ALA A 348 4.15 14.11 -14.60
CA ALA A 348 3.65 14.80 -13.42
C ALA A 348 2.41 15.65 -13.73
N ARG A 349 2.36 16.31 -14.90
CA ARG A 349 1.17 17.03 -15.38
C ARG A 349 0.02 16.08 -15.71
N TRP A 350 0.31 14.94 -16.34
CA TRP A 350 -0.71 13.92 -16.59
C TRP A 350 -1.36 13.44 -15.28
N LEU A 351 -0.55 13.19 -14.24
CA LEU A 351 -1.05 12.83 -12.91
C LEU A 351 -1.83 13.97 -12.24
N GLU A 352 -1.39 15.22 -12.39
CA GLU A 352 -2.15 16.39 -11.93
C GLU A 352 -3.55 16.44 -12.56
N GLU A 353 -3.63 16.28 -13.89
CA GLU A 353 -4.90 16.24 -14.62
C GLU A 353 -5.77 15.06 -14.20
N MET A 354 -5.18 13.88 -14.05
CA MET A 354 -5.87 12.67 -13.59
C MET A 354 -6.46 12.88 -12.19
N PHE A 355 -5.65 13.29 -11.20
CA PHE A 355 -6.14 13.51 -9.85
C PHE A 355 -7.18 14.63 -9.76
N ASN A 356 -7.07 15.67 -10.58
CA ASN A 356 -8.07 16.74 -10.63
C ASN A 356 -9.40 16.26 -11.22
N ARG A 357 -9.35 15.41 -12.25
CA ARG A 357 -10.53 14.80 -12.86
C ARG A 357 -11.23 13.86 -11.87
N GLU A 358 -10.48 12.93 -11.27
CA GLU A 358 -11.02 11.91 -10.37
C GLU A 358 -11.32 12.44 -8.96
N GLY A 359 -10.67 13.52 -8.54
CA GLY A 359 -10.90 14.20 -7.25
C GLY A 359 -12.09 15.16 -7.26
N HIS A 360 -12.52 15.63 -8.45
CA HIS A 360 -13.61 16.60 -8.58
C HIS A 360 -14.92 16.18 -7.86
N PRO A 361 -15.40 14.92 -7.98
CA PRO A 361 -16.58 14.46 -7.24
C PRO A 361 -16.45 14.55 -5.72
N PHE A 362 -15.23 14.47 -5.20
CA PHE A 362 -14.89 14.51 -3.78
C PHE A 362 -14.50 15.92 -3.30
N GLY A 363 -14.47 16.91 -4.19
CA GLY A 363 -14.03 18.26 -3.87
C GLY A 363 -12.53 18.34 -3.51
N THR A 364 -11.72 17.46 -4.09
CA THR A 364 -10.26 17.47 -3.98
C THR A 364 -9.63 17.83 -5.31
N TRP A 365 -8.41 18.38 -5.24
CA TRP A 365 -7.57 18.68 -6.39
C TRP A 365 -6.11 18.64 -5.96
N VAL A 366 -5.18 18.60 -6.90
CA VAL A 366 -3.75 18.66 -6.63
C VAL A 366 -3.12 19.87 -7.31
N GLU A 367 -2.06 20.37 -6.72
CA GLU A 367 -1.22 21.43 -7.28
C GLU A 367 0.18 20.87 -7.54
N LEU A 368 0.62 20.88 -8.80
CA LEU A 368 1.99 20.60 -9.18
C LEU A 368 2.96 21.65 -8.61
N LYS A 369 4.07 21.19 -8.04
CA LYS A 369 5.13 22.01 -7.45
C LYS A 369 6.37 22.05 -8.32
N GLU A 370 7.25 23.00 -8.03
CA GLU A 370 8.52 23.19 -8.78
C GLU A 370 9.42 21.95 -8.76
N ASP A 371 9.37 21.13 -7.70
CA ASP A 371 10.12 19.86 -7.59
C ASP A 371 9.40 18.65 -8.21
N LEU A 372 8.35 18.92 -9.00
CA LEU A 372 7.45 17.95 -9.61
C LEU A 372 6.68 17.07 -8.59
N SER A 373 6.64 17.46 -7.32
CA SER A 373 5.70 16.86 -6.37
C SER A 373 4.28 17.44 -6.56
N LEU A 374 3.27 16.68 -6.16
CA LEU A 374 1.87 17.08 -6.18
C LEU A 374 1.41 17.32 -4.75
N ALA A 375 0.84 18.49 -4.47
CA ALA A 375 0.23 18.77 -3.17
C ALA A 375 -1.29 18.63 -3.26
N LEU A 376 -1.88 17.72 -2.49
CA LEU A 376 -3.34 17.59 -2.41
C LEU A 376 -3.94 18.78 -1.67
N ARG A 377 -5.08 19.21 -2.19
CA ARG A 377 -5.97 20.25 -1.69
C ARG A 377 -7.39 19.70 -1.61
N TRP A 378 -8.18 20.25 -0.70
CA TRP A 378 -9.56 19.83 -0.50
C TRP A 378 -10.42 20.98 0.01
N LYS A 379 -11.73 20.88 -0.26
CA LYS A 379 -12.72 21.83 0.25
C LYS A 379 -12.66 21.90 1.78
N GLY A 380 -12.61 23.12 2.32
CA GLY A 380 -12.49 23.38 3.76
C GLY A 380 -11.06 23.60 4.25
N GLN A 381 -10.03 23.32 3.43
CA GLN A 381 -8.65 23.67 3.74
C GLN A 381 -8.39 25.17 3.53
N GLY A 382 -8.73 26.00 4.51
CA GLY A 382 -8.22 27.37 4.62
C GLY A 382 -8.64 28.39 3.55
N THR A 383 -9.64 28.12 2.70
CA THR A 383 -10.19 29.13 1.77
C THR A 383 -11.72 29.14 1.71
N GLN A 384 -12.25 30.32 2.04
CA GLN A 384 -13.49 30.86 1.49
C GLN A 384 -13.30 31.00 -0.03
N ARG A 385 -13.91 30.13 -0.83
CA ARG A 385 -14.24 30.43 -2.24
C ARG A 385 -15.55 29.76 -2.61
#